data_AF-A0A9W8ZRB6-F1
#
_entry.id   AF-A0A9W8ZRB6-F1
#
_cell.length_a   1.000
_cell.length_b   1.000
_cell.length_c   1.000
_cell.angle_alpha   90.00
_cell.angle_beta   90.00
_cell.angle_gamma   90.00
#
_symmetry.space_group_name_H-M   'P 1'
#
loop_
_entity.id
_entity.type
_entity.pdbx_description
1 polymer ?
#
loop_
_entity_poly.entity_id
_entity_poly.type
_entity_poly.pdbx_seq_one_letter_code
_entity_poly.pdbx_strand_id
1 'polypeptide(L)'
;QVHCRQLSEFAGEPLDQIMNWNIVLKALESLSSGTLSYMHSAGFVHRDISAANVLVKDGNAKLIDLEYSKRVQPAFQHRSGSSDVETGTMFFMPVEVMTGEYLFEPQTHILNFKPVPSFPFRYHYMHDFDSV
;
A
#
# COMPACT_ATOMS: atom_id res chain seq x y z
N GLN A 1 10.75 20.04 -17.66
CA GLN A 1 10.23 18.70 -17.36
C GLN A 1 11.25 17.70 -17.87
N VAL A 2 11.89 16.94 -16.99
CA VAL A 2 12.87 15.91 -17.39
C VAL A 2 12.11 14.61 -17.51
N HIS A 3 12.04 14.04 -18.71
CA HIS A 3 11.45 12.72 -18.91
C HIS A 3 12.48 11.67 -18.49
N CYS A 4 12.23 10.99 -17.37
CA CYS A 4 13.03 9.86 -16.93
C CYS A 4 12.44 8.57 -17.51
N ARG A 5 13.28 7.69 -18.07
CA ARG A 5 12.88 6.35 -18.49
C ARG A 5 13.61 5.32 -17.64
N GLN A 6 12.86 4.49 -16.95
CA GLN A 6 13.39 3.39 -16.16
C GLN A 6 13.41 2.13 -17.02
N LEU A 7 14.58 1.51 -17.17
CA LEU A 7 14.77 0.26 -17.90
C LEU A 7 15.04 -0.86 -16.90
N SER A 8 14.34 -1.98 -17.07
CA SER A 8 14.49 -3.18 -16.26
C SER A 8 14.86 -4.36 -17.15
N GLU A 9 15.78 -5.20 -16.70
CA GLU A 9 16.12 -6.47 -17.36
C GLU A 9 14.98 -7.51 -17.27
N PHE A 10 14.03 -7.28 -16.36
CA PHE A 10 12.89 -8.18 -16.17
C PHE A 10 11.83 -7.92 -17.24
N ALA A 11 11.99 -8.55 -18.39
CA ALA A 11 10.98 -8.59 -19.45
C ALA A 11 9.93 -9.69 -19.14
N GLY A 12 8.99 -9.37 -18.25
CA GLY A 12 7.81 -10.21 -17.98
C GLY A 12 6.56 -9.70 -18.69
N GLU A 13 5.49 -10.50 -18.66
CA GLU A 13 4.16 -10.11 -19.12
C GLU A 13 3.29 -9.66 -17.94
N PRO A 14 2.46 -8.62 -18.09
CA PRO A 14 1.48 -8.23 -17.08
C PRO A 14 0.56 -9.40 -16.69
N LEU A 15 0.28 -9.54 -15.39
CA LEU A 15 -0.50 -10.66 -14.85
C LEU A 15 -1.93 -10.71 -15.43
N ASP A 16 -2.52 -9.56 -15.75
CA ASP A 16 -3.84 -9.44 -16.37
C ASP A 16 -3.89 -10.01 -17.81
N GLN A 17 -2.75 -10.22 -18.46
CA GLN A 17 -2.64 -10.80 -19.80
C GLN A 17 -2.42 -12.33 -19.76
N ILE A 18 -2.16 -12.90 -18.59
CA ILE A 18 -1.84 -14.32 -18.46
C ILE A 18 -3.09 -15.14 -18.18
N MET A 19 -3.45 -16.01 -19.12
CA MET A 19 -4.60 -16.91 -18.98
C MET A 19 -4.25 -18.28 -18.38
N ASN A 20 -2.97 -18.61 -18.25
CA ASN A 20 -2.55 -19.90 -17.70
C ASN A 20 -2.61 -19.86 -16.17
N TRP A 21 -3.65 -20.48 -15.61
CA TRP A 21 -3.88 -20.54 -14.16
C TRP A 21 -2.72 -21.12 -13.34
N ASN A 22 -1.97 -22.08 -13.87
CA ASN A 22 -0.81 -22.61 -13.16
C ASN A 22 0.30 -21.56 -13.02
N ILE A 23 0.48 -20.70 -14.03
CA ILE A 23 1.43 -19.60 -13.98
C ILE A 23 0.91 -18.50 -13.06
N VAL A 24 -0.38 -18.16 -13.15
CA VAL A 24 -1.03 -17.18 -12.28
C VAL A 24 -0.87 -17.55 -10.81
N LEU A 25 -1.14 -18.80 -10.43
CA LEU A 25 -1.02 -19.24 -9.04
C LEU A 25 0.43 -19.16 -8.53
N LYS A 26 1.40 -19.59 -9.35
CA LYS A 26 2.83 -19.45 -9.01
C LYS A 26 3.25 -17.99 -8.87
N ALA A 27 2.75 -17.12 -9.76
CA ALA A 27 3.02 -15.70 -9.72
C ALA A 27 2.47 -15.06 -8.43
N LEU A 28 1.25 -15.41 -8.03
CA LEU A 28 0.64 -14.91 -6.79
C LEU A 28 1.41 -15.37 -5.54
N GLU A 29 1.88 -16.62 -5.54
CA GLU A 29 2.75 -17.14 -4.48
C GLU A 29 4.09 -16.38 -4.42
N SER A 30 4.73 -16.17 -5.58
CA SER A 30 5.97 -15.40 -5.72
C SER A 30 5.80 -13.93 -5.30
N LEU A 31 4.67 -13.31 -5.66
CA LEU A 31 4.33 -11.94 -5.32
C LEU A 31 4.22 -11.77 -3.80
N SER A 32 3.47 -12.65 -3.14
CA SER A 32 3.20 -12.59 -1.71
C SER A 32 4.45 -12.89 -0.88
N SER A 33 5.10 -14.03 -1.15
CA SER A 33 6.22 -14.53 -0.35
C SER A 33 7.55 -13.81 -0.64
N GLY A 34 7.71 -13.31 -1.87
CA GLY A 34 8.93 -12.65 -2.32
C GLY A 34 8.78 -11.13 -2.36
N THR A 35 8.07 -10.62 -3.35
CA THR A 35 8.06 -9.17 -3.66
C THR A 35 7.48 -8.33 -2.53
N LEU A 36 6.27 -8.67 -2.06
CA LEU A 36 5.59 -7.92 -1.01
C LEU A 36 6.29 -8.06 0.34
N SER A 37 6.67 -9.29 0.70
CA SER A 37 7.46 -9.57 1.90
C SER A 37 8.74 -8.73 1.94
N TYR A 38 9.48 -8.64 0.83
CA TYR A 38 10.67 -7.81 0.72
C TYR A 38 10.35 -6.32 0.90
N MET A 39 9.36 -5.80 0.17
CA MET A 39 8.97 -4.40 0.23
C MET A 39 8.52 -3.99 1.64
N HIS A 40 7.71 -4.81 2.29
CA HIS A 40 7.23 -4.60 3.65
C HIS A 40 8.36 -4.67 4.66
N SER A 41 9.32 -5.60 4.50
CA SER A 41 10.52 -5.69 5.35
C SER A 41 11.42 -4.45 5.23
N ALA A 42 11.43 -3.82 4.06
CA ALA A 42 12.10 -2.54 3.83
C ALA A 42 11.30 -1.33 4.36
N GLY A 43 10.12 -1.57 4.94
CA GLY A 43 9.25 -0.56 5.52
C GLY A 43 8.45 0.23 4.50
N PHE A 44 8.18 -0.33 3.31
CA PHE A 44 7.37 0.31 2.27
C PHE A 44 6.07 -0.45 2.03
N VAL A 45 5.05 0.28 1.56
CA VAL A 45 3.79 -0.25 1.00
C VAL A 45 3.63 0.27 -0.42
N HIS A 46 3.03 -0.54 -1.30
CA HIS A 46 2.89 -0.21 -2.71
C HIS A 46 1.75 0.77 -2.97
N ARG A 47 0.59 0.53 -2.37
CA ARG A 47 -0.67 1.30 -2.45
C ARG A 47 -1.39 1.32 -3.80
N ASP A 48 -0.83 0.70 -4.84
CA ASP A 48 -1.51 0.54 -6.14
C ASP A 48 -1.26 -0.86 -6.73
N ILE A 49 -1.66 -1.89 -6.00
CA ILE A 49 -1.51 -3.28 -6.45
C ILE A 49 -2.67 -3.62 -7.38
N SER A 50 -2.35 -3.85 -8.64
CA SER A 50 -3.27 -4.32 -9.66
C SER A 50 -2.60 -5.41 -10.52
N ALA A 51 -3.39 -6.23 -11.21
CA ALA A 51 -2.84 -7.25 -12.10
C ALA A 51 -2.00 -6.65 -13.25
N ALA A 52 -2.30 -5.41 -13.69
CA ALA A 52 -1.51 -4.69 -14.67
C ALA A 52 -0.14 -4.24 -14.14
N ASN A 53 -0.03 -3.99 -12.82
CA ASN A 53 1.21 -3.59 -12.14
C ASN A 53 2.05 -4.77 -11.65
N VAL A 54 1.70 -6.01 -12.01
CA VAL A 54 2.46 -7.22 -11.69
C VAL A 54 3.01 -7.82 -12.97
N LEU A 55 4.33 -7.76 -13.16
CA LEU A 55 5.00 -8.46 -14.25
C LEU A 55 5.34 -9.89 -13.84
N VAL A 56 5.10 -10.84 -14.72
CA VAL A 56 5.34 -12.26 -14.48
C VAL A 56 6.28 -12.82 -15.54
N LYS A 57 7.25 -13.61 -15.09
CA LYS A 57 8.13 -14.39 -15.97
C LYS A 57 8.39 -15.75 -15.34
N ASP A 58 7.99 -16.81 -16.04
CA ASP A 58 8.16 -18.20 -15.60
C ASP A 58 7.59 -18.48 -14.19
N GLY A 59 6.49 -17.82 -13.83
CA GLY A 59 5.86 -17.92 -12.50
C GLY A 59 6.50 -17.07 -11.41
N ASN A 60 7.56 -16.30 -11.70
CA ASN A 60 8.09 -15.30 -10.79
C ASN A 60 7.41 -13.96 -11.03
N ALA A 61 6.94 -13.31 -9.97
CA ALA A 61 6.29 -12.01 -10.05
C ALA A 61 7.21 -10.88 -9.58
N LYS A 62 7.04 -9.70 -10.19
CA LYS A 62 7.62 -8.43 -9.72
C LYS A 62 6.57 -7.33 -9.81
N LEU A 63 6.50 -6.50 -8.78
CA LEU A 63 5.73 -5.26 -8.82
C LEU A 63 6.47 -4.20 -9.64
N ILE A 64 5.71 -3.49 -10.45
CA ILE A 64 6.12 -2.29 -11.14
C ILE A 64 5.27 -1.11 -10.66
N ASP A 65 5.64 0.09 -11.10
CA ASP A 65 4.94 1.32 -10.79
C ASP A 65 4.94 1.71 -9.30
N LEU A 66 6.10 2.19 -8.85
CA LEU A 66 6.31 2.63 -7.47
C LEU A 66 5.91 4.10 -7.24
N GLU A 67 5.19 4.74 -8.16
CA GLU A 67 4.81 6.17 -8.05
C GLU A 67 4.04 6.44 -6.76
N TYR A 68 3.17 5.50 -6.36
CA TYR A 68 2.37 5.59 -5.15
C TYR A 68 3.02 4.91 -3.94
N SER A 69 4.21 4.35 -4.06
CA SER A 69 4.85 3.66 -2.93
C SER A 69 5.18 4.61 -1.78
N LYS A 70 4.97 4.17 -0.54
CA LYS A 70 5.18 5.02 0.65
C LYS A 70 5.88 4.26 1.77
N ARG A 71 6.79 4.94 2.46
CA ARG A 71 7.41 4.39 3.67
C ARG A 71 6.41 4.39 4.82
N VAL A 72 6.21 3.23 5.43
CA VAL A 72 5.45 3.08 6.67
C VAL A 72 6.29 3.67 7.80
N GLN A 73 5.95 4.89 8.23
CA GLN A 73 6.62 5.51 9.37
C GLN A 73 6.07 4.91 10.68
N PRO A 74 6.93 4.61 11.67
CA PRO A 74 6.45 4.30 13.01
C PRO A 74 5.71 5.50 13.59
N ALA A 75 4.67 5.24 14.38
CA ALA A 75 3.69 6.21 14.89
C ALA A 75 4.24 7.38 15.72
N PHE A 76 5.56 7.46 15.90
CA PHE A 76 6.26 8.45 16.73
C PHE A 76 6.98 9.54 15.93
N GLN A 77 7.01 9.48 14.60
CA GLN A 77 7.61 10.53 13.77
C GLN A 77 6.51 11.46 13.25
N HIS A 78 6.60 12.73 13.63
CA HIS A 78 5.72 13.82 13.19
C HIS A 78 5.51 13.78 11.66
N ARG A 79 4.25 13.91 11.22
CA ARG A 79 3.90 14.20 9.82
C ARG A 79 4.35 15.60 9.45
N SER A 80 5.65 15.81 9.29
CA SER A 80 6.20 17.04 8.74
C SER A 80 6.27 16.92 7.22
N GLY A 81 5.19 17.35 6.54
CA GLY A 81 5.32 17.96 5.21
C GLY A 81 5.32 17.07 3.97
N SER A 82 4.65 15.92 3.95
CA SER A 82 4.23 15.33 2.67
C SER A 82 2.72 15.46 2.55
N SER A 83 2.26 16.32 1.66
CA SER A 83 0.88 16.31 1.17
C SER A 83 0.51 14.87 0.83
N ASP A 84 -0.37 14.29 1.64
CA ASP A 84 -0.96 13.00 1.40
C ASP A 84 -1.70 13.09 0.07
N VAL A 85 -1.09 12.62 -1.02
CA VAL A 85 -1.85 12.40 -2.26
C VAL A 85 -2.82 11.28 -1.92
N GLU A 86 -4.08 11.71 -1.78
CA GLU A 86 -5.26 11.00 -1.34
C GLU A 86 -5.57 9.87 -2.32
N THR A 87 -5.15 8.64 -2.01
CA THR A 87 -5.74 7.46 -2.66
C THR A 87 -6.99 7.05 -1.90
N GLY A 88 -8.12 7.53 -2.42
CA GLY A 88 -9.49 7.30 -1.97
C GLY A 88 -10.38 8.45 -2.48
N THR A 89 -11.60 8.17 -2.94
CA THR A 89 -12.53 9.23 -3.36
C THR A 89 -12.77 10.21 -2.20
N MET A 90 -12.16 11.41 -2.29
CA MET A 90 -12.19 12.48 -1.29
C MET A 90 -13.60 12.78 -0.73
N PHE A 91 -14.65 12.51 -1.50
CA PHE A 91 -16.05 12.80 -1.13
C PHE A 91 -16.57 12.00 0.06
N PHE A 92 -15.93 10.87 0.41
CA PHE A 92 -16.37 10.03 1.53
C PHE A 92 -15.43 10.07 2.74
N MET A 93 -14.39 10.91 2.72
CA MET A 93 -13.42 10.97 3.81
C MET A 93 -14.04 11.61 5.06
N PRO A 94 -14.05 10.92 6.22
CA PRO A 94 -14.45 11.51 7.49
C PRO A 94 -13.60 12.76 7.85
N VAL A 95 -14.23 13.76 8.44
CA VAL A 95 -13.59 15.07 8.72
C VAL A 95 -12.41 14.95 9.68
N GLU A 96 -12.45 14.01 10.63
CA GLU A 96 -11.36 13.69 11.55
C GLU A 96 -10.11 13.14 10.83
N VAL A 97 -10.29 12.50 9.66
CA VAL A 97 -9.17 12.06 8.81
C VAL A 97 -8.53 13.27 8.14
N MET A 98 -9.35 14.15 7.58
CA MET A 98 -8.90 15.36 6.88
C MET A 98 -8.15 16.30 7.83
N THR A 99 -8.59 16.38 9.08
CA THR A 99 -7.96 17.22 10.12
C THR A 99 -6.81 16.53 10.83
N GLY A 100 -6.66 15.21 10.70
CA GLY A 100 -5.62 14.42 11.37
C GLY A 100 -5.80 14.28 12.89
N GLU A 101 -6.98 14.62 13.41
CA GLU A 101 -7.29 14.78 14.84
C GLU A 101 -8.67 14.16 15.13
N TYR A 102 -8.82 13.44 16.24
CA TYR A 102 -10.13 12.93 16.66
C TYR A 102 -11.03 14.11 17.06
N LEU A 103 -12.15 14.31 16.35
CA LEU A 103 -13.13 15.35 16.71
C LEU A 103 -14.13 14.88 17.77
N PHE A 104 -14.26 13.56 17.95
CA PHE A 104 -15.18 12.95 18.91
C PHE A 104 -14.45 11.82 19.65
N GLU A 105 -14.18 12.03 20.95
CA GLU A 105 -13.69 10.97 21.83
C GLU A 105 -14.88 10.21 22.43
N PRO A 106 -14.91 8.86 22.39
CA PRO A 106 -15.94 8.11 23.09
C PRO A 106 -15.81 8.37 24.59
N GLN A 107 -16.93 8.65 25.26
CA GLN A 107 -16.95 8.88 26.71
C GLN A 107 -16.21 7.75 27.42
N THR A 108 -15.16 8.13 28.14
CA THR A 108 -14.11 7.28 28.75
C THR A 108 -14.62 6.20 29.71
N HIS A 109 -15.92 6.15 29.97
CA HIS A 109 -16.57 5.13 30.80
C HIS A 109 -16.86 3.80 30.09
N ILE A 110 -16.79 3.72 28.76
CA ILE A 110 -17.19 2.50 28.03
C ILE A 110 -16.01 1.56 27.68
N LEU A 111 -14.75 2.03 27.67
CA LEU A 111 -13.63 1.22 27.20
C LEU A 111 -12.48 1.14 28.22
N ASN A 112 -12.54 0.13 29.10
CA ASN A 112 -11.39 -0.40 29.86
C ASN A 112 -10.36 -1.13 28.96
N PHE A 113 -10.26 -0.79 27.67
CA PHE A 113 -9.41 -1.47 26.72
C PHE A 113 -8.50 -0.49 25.98
N LYS A 114 -7.24 -0.47 26.42
CA LYS A 114 -6.04 0.12 25.80
C LYS A 114 -6.10 1.64 25.56
N PRO A 115 -4.95 2.34 25.66
CA PRO A 115 -4.89 3.76 25.35
C PRO A 115 -5.39 4.00 23.92
N VAL A 116 -6.26 5.01 23.77
CA VAL A 116 -6.69 5.50 22.46
C VAL A 116 -5.43 5.87 21.67
N PRO A 117 -5.26 5.36 20.43
CA PRO A 117 -4.09 5.71 19.63
C PRO A 117 -4.03 7.23 19.47
N SER A 118 -2.84 7.82 19.60
CA SER A 118 -2.65 9.28 19.51
C SER A 118 -2.98 9.88 18.14
N PHE A 119 -3.25 9.03 17.13
CA PHE A 119 -3.62 9.46 15.79
C PHE A 119 -4.77 8.61 15.27
N PRO A 120 -5.77 9.21 14.61
CA PRO A 120 -6.97 8.50 14.21
C PRO A 120 -6.74 7.53 13.04
N PHE A 121 -5.70 7.75 12.21
CA PHE A 121 -5.40 6.91 11.06
C PHE A 121 -3.91 6.57 10.95
N ARG A 122 -3.62 5.28 10.89
CA ARG A 122 -2.27 4.73 10.71
C ARG A 122 -2.24 3.93 9.43
N TYR A 123 -1.33 4.28 8.51
CA TYR A 123 -1.05 3.42 7.36
C TYR A 123 -0.50 2.09 7.88
N HIS A 124 -1.22 1.02 7.60
CA HIS A 124 -0.80 -0.34 7.92
C HIS A 124 -0.53 -1.13 6.63
N TYR A 125 0.30 -2.17 6.71
CA TYR A 125 0.63 -3.03 5.57
C TYR A 125 -0.60 -3.72 4.93
N MET A 126 -1.75 -3.70 5.62
CA MET A 126 -3.01 -4.20 5.09
C MET A 126 -3.59 -3.36 3.95
N HIS A 127 -3.18 -2.10 3.78
CA HIS A 127 -3.65 -1.27 2.66
C HIS A 127 -3.23 -1.81 1.29
N ASP A 128 -2.21 -2.66 1.21
CA ASP A 128 -1.85 -3.35 -0.03
C ASP A 128 -2.84 -4.50 -0.36
N PHE A 129 -3.63 -4.95 0.62
CA PHE A 129 -4.61 -6.04 0.48
C PHE A 129 -6.07 -5.54 0.49
N ASP A 130 -6.32 -4.35 1.01
CA ASP A 130 -7.64 -3.72 0.98
C ASP A 130 -7.91 -3.16 -0.42
N SER A 131 -8.94 -3.65 -1.09
CA SER A 131 -9.42 -3.05 -2.35
C SER A 131 -10.07 -1.70 -2.06
N VAL A 132 -9.75 -0.68 -2.87
CA VAL A 132 -10.43 0.63 -2.85
C VAL A 132 -11.80 0.50 -3.54
#